data_AF-A0A925G592-F1
#
_entry.id   AF-A0A925G592-F1
#
_cell.length_a   1.000
_cell.length_b   1.000
_cell.length_c   1.000
_cell.angle_alpha   90.00
_cell.angle_beta   90.00
_cell.angle_gamma   90.00
#
_symmetry.space_group_name_H-M   'P 1'
#
loop_
_entity.id
_entity.type
_entity.pdbx_description
1 polymer ?
#
loop_
_entity_poly.entity_id
_entity_poly.type
_entity_poly.pdbx_seq_one_letter_code
_entity_poly.pdbx_strand_id
1 'polypeptide(L)'
;MSSIVNQTPVNILSQPSARGMILAHPVFFLTGRLAFSLLLLFTSLYCLLSFVPFTYHWVIKGELIPWLPFVVKYHPLFYLVTLCLVSLTLKQAVRRPQTQRLAIGFLVSQFALGGWLFFSPLLPALGNNNESFRWSLIALFPLLWLAAIDFIQRLPERKWETESRRPSLTLCDSALAAMFLAIMYAGMCLLRFRGQGTLQMSRGEALVVAGWGIFSYLLIFTTIFIIVKLARTVAARFANPARACFLLNLLLGSLAGAFVIFKFILTAIAFDTSELAKLYAVAASVTIAALIGGIRLGLAANEKKAVPDDSSRATDDKQAVAHVDLAQPVDARSEERANRLSKVFNSLPVIIRRHLFAVRALAWALALPLLAYLASVSFARMDRDFLLQKVGALVVWTIAFFALRFVPRKVEKQKQHPIYLLLIFG
;
A
#
# COMPACT_ATOMS: atom_id res chain seq x y z
N MET A 1 8.65 -10.71 -63.60
CA MET A 1 9.41 -10.85 -62.35
C MET A 1 8.43 -10.78 -61.19
N SER A 2 7.94 -11.96 -60.81
CA SER A 2 6.88 -12.23 -59.86
C SER A 2 7.51 -12.52 -58.49
N SER A 3 7.32 -11.62 -57.53
CA SER A 3 7.77 -11.82 -56.15
C SER A 3 6.83 -12.80 -55.43
N ILE A 4 7.31 -14.03 -55.28
CA ILE A 4 6.66 -15.07 -54.46
C ILE A 4 6.82 -14.63 -52.99
N VAL A 5 5.74 -14.11 -52.42
CA VAL A 5 5.64 -13.77 -51.01
C VAL A 5 5.58 -15.07 -50.20
N ASN A 6 6.71 -15.44 -49.60
CA ASN A 6 6.83 -16.56 -48.68
C ASN A 6 6.03 -16.27 -47.40
N GLN A 7 4.79 -16.74 -47.34
CA GLN A 7 4.00 -16.75 -46.11
C GLN A 7 4.60 -17.78 -45.17
N THR A 8 5.28 -17.31 -44.13
CA THR A 8 5.72 -18.17 -43.03
C THR A 8 4.49 -18.71 -42.29
N PRO A 9 4.44 -20.02 -41.98
CA PRO A 9 3.29 -20.61 -41.31
C PRO A 9 3.12 -19.96 -39.94
N VAL A 10 1.96 -19.31 -39.75
CA VAL A 10 1.54 -18.75 -38.48
C VAL A 10 1.35 -19.92 -37.52
N ASN A 11 2.26 -20.06 -36.55
CA ASN A 11 2.17 -21.07 -35.49
C ASN A 11 1.03 -20.72 -34.53
N ILE A 12 -0.17 -21.24 -34.79
CA ILE A 12 -1.41 -21.00 -34.00
C ILE A 12 -1.42 -21.78 -32.67
N LEU A 13 -0.44 -22.65 -32.38
CA LEU A 13 -0.57 -23.68 -31.33
C LEU A 13 0.06 -23.39 -29.95
N SER A 14 0.32 -22.14 -29.57
CA SER A 14 0.70 -21.83 -28.18
C SER A 14 -0.38 -21.05 -27.43
N GLN A 15 -1.59 -21.63 -27.32
CA GLN A 15 -2.54 -21.12 -26.33
C GLN A 15 -2.00 -21.42 -24.92
N PRO A 16 -1.80 -20.39 -24.07
CA PRO A 16 -1.28 -20.60 -22.72
C PRO A 16 -2.28 -21.40 -21.89
N SER A 17 -1.88 -22.60 -21.45
CA SER A 17 -2.72 -23.50 -20.68
C SER A 17 -3.34 -22.80 -19.45
N ALA A 18 -4.65 -22.97 -19.25
CA ALA A 18 -5.44 -22.36 -18.17
C ALA A 18 -4.91 -22.63 -16.74
N ARG A 19 -4.03 -23.62 -16.54
CA ARG A 19 -3.42 -23.94 -15.25
C ARG A 19 -2.48 -22.85 -14.69
N GLY A 20 -2.12 -21.84 -15.49
CA GLY A 20 -1.36 -20.67 -15.02
C GLY A 20 -2.17 -19.63 -14.22
N MET A 21 -3.51 -19.74 -14.18
CA MET A 21 -4.38 -18.64 -13.75
C MET A 21 -4.51 -18.48 -12.22
N ILE A 22 -4.39 -19.57 -11.44
CA ILE A 22 -4.64 -19.55 -9.98
C ILE A 22 -3.48 -18.90 -9.20
N LEU A 23 -2.23 -19.01 -9.69
CA LEU A 23 -1.04 -18.46 -9.02
C LEU A 23 -0.79 -16.96 -9.27
N ALA A 24 -1.62 -16.31 -10.11
CA ALA A 24 -1.45 -14.91 -10.49
C ALA A 24 -2.41 -13.95 -9.78
N HIS A 25 -3.10 -14.38 -8.71
CA HIS A 25 -4.04 -13.51 -8.03
C HIS A 25 -3.31 -12.38 -7.27
N PRO A 26 -3.61 -11.10 -7.53
CA PRO A 26 -2.90 -9.95 -6.94
C PRO A 26 -3.01 -9.93 -5.40
N VAL A 27 -4.09 -10.49 -4.85
CA VAL A 27 -4.27 -10.63 -3.40
C VAL A 27 -3.25 -11.60 -2.82
N PHE A 28 -2.99 -12.74 -3.45
CA PHE A 28 -2.00 -13.70 -2.94
C PHE A 28 -0.59 -13.09 -2.94
N PHE A 29 -0.24 -12.38 -4.02
CA PHE A 29 1.01 -11.62 -4.11
C PHE A 29 1.13 -10.60 -2.96
N LEU A 30 0.08 -9.81 -2.73
CA LEU A 30 0.07 -8.79 -1.68
C LEU A 30 0.16 -9.41 -0.29
N THR A 31 -0.65 -10.43 0.01
CA THR A 31 -0.70 -11.08 1.31
C THR A 31 0.63 -11.75 1.66
N GLY A 32 1.22 -12.51 0.74
CA GLY A 32 2.51 -13.16 0.98
C GLY A 32 3.63 -12.16 1.28
N ARG A 33 3.68 -11.07 0.51
CA ARG A 33 4.67 -9.99 0.71
C ARG A 33 4.44 -9.24 2.02
N LEU A 34 3.20 -8.88 2.34
CA LEU A 34 2.88 -8.18 3.59
C LEU A 34 3.16 -9.05 4.81
N ALA A 35 2.77 -10.32 4.79
CA ALA A 35 2.98 -11.23 5.93
C ALA A 35 4.47 -11.38 6.27
N PHE A 36 5.31 -11.66 5.27
CA PHE A 36 6.76 -11.75 5.47
C PHE A 36 7.37 -10.42 5.92
N SER A 37 6.90 -9.30 5.35
CA SER A 37 7.41 -7.98 5.70
C SER A 37 7.05 -7.57 7.13
N LEU A 38 5.81 -7.82 7.55
CA LEU A 38 5.36 -7.54 8.90
C LEU A 38 6.13 -8.39 9.91
N LEU A 39 6.37 -9.66 9.61
CA LEU A 39 7.16 -10.53 10.48
C LEU A 39 8.60 -10.02 10.66
N LEU A 40 9.28 -9.62 9.57
CA LEU A 40 10.65 -9.10 9.66
C LEU A 40 10.72 -7.70 10.30
N LEU A 41 9.74 -6.82 10.04
CA LEU A 41 9.65 -5.54 10.75
C LEU A 41 9.39 -5.73 12.25
N PHE A 42 8.55 -6.70 12.61
CA PHE A 42 8.33 -7.09 14.00
C PHE A 42 9.61 -7.64 14.63
N THR A 43 10.35 -8.49 13.92
CA THR A 43 11.65 -9.02 14.36
C THR A 43 12.64 -7.88 14.62
N SER A 44 12.78 -6.96 13.66
CA SER A 44 13.61 -5.76 13.76
C SER A 44 13.23 -4.93 14.99
N LEU A 45 11.94 -4.67 15.17
CA LEU A 45 11.44 -3.91 16.32
C LEU A 45 11.70 -4.63 17.64
N TYR A 46 11.46 -5.94 17.72
CA TYR A 46 11.74 -6.72 18.93
C TYR A 46 13.22 -6.68 19.32
N CYS A 47 14.12 -6.84 18.34
CA CYS A 47 15.57 -6.71 18.56
C CYS A 47 15.94 -5.31 19.07
N LEU A 48 15.33 -4.25 18.52
CA LEU A 48 15.52 -2.89 19.01
C LEU A 48 14.99 -2.71 20.44
N LEU A 49 13.79 -3.21 20.75
CA LEU A 49 13.21 -3.13 22.09
C LEU A 49 14.05 -3.92 23.12
N SER A 50 14.69 -5.00 22.69
CA SER A 50 15.62 -5.77 23.53
C SER A 50 16.91 -5.00 23.84
N PHE A 51 17.31 -4.07 22.98
CA PHE A 51 18.46 -3.19 23.20
C PHE A 51 18.14 -2.04 24.18
N VAL A 52 16.89 -1.61 24.30
CA VAL A 52 16.51 -0.52 25.22
C VAL A 52 16.33 -1.10 26.64
N PRO A 53 17.16 -0.70 27.64
CA PRO A 53 17.16 -1.36 28.94
C PRO A 53 15.83 -1.37 29.66
N PHE A 54 15.13 -0.22 29.65
CA PHE A 54 13.81 -0.09 30.26
C PHE A 54 12.82 -1.09 29.67
N THR A 55 12.69 -1.12 28.35
CA THR A 55 11.76 -2.02 27.66
C THR A 55 12.12 -3.49 27.85
N TYR A 56 13.42 -3.82 27.83
CA TYR A 56 13.87 -5.19 28.05
C TYR A 56 13.48 -5.72 29.42
N HIS A 57 13.70 -4.96 30.49
CA HIS A 57 13.39 -5.40 31.84
C HIS A 57 11.88 -5.39 32.14
N TRP A 58 11.17 -4.34 31.76
CA TRP A 58 9.77 -4.16 32.15
C TRP A 58 8.78 -4.84 31.20
N VAL A 59 9.04 -4.81 29.88
CA VAL A 59 8.09 -5.33 28.89
C VAL A 59 8.42 -6.77 28.51
N ILE A 60 9.69 -7.06 28.23
CA ILE A 60 10.11 -8.39 27.74
C ILE A 60 10.25 -9.37 28.90
N LYS A 61 11.10 -9.07 29.90
CA LYS A 61 11.28 -9.94 31.07
C LYS A 61 10.10 -9.93 32.03
N GLY A 62 9.42 -8.80 32.15
CA GLY A 62 8.19 -8.70 32.95
C GLY A 62 6.97 -9.35 32.31
N GLU A 63 7.10 -9.92 31.09
CA GLU A 63 6.02 -10.56 30.34
C GLU A 63 4.72 -9.72 30.26
N LEU A 64 4.86 -8.40 30.18
CA LEU A 64 3.73 -7.46 30.23
C LEU A 64 2.71 -7.72 29.11
N ILE A 65 3.17 -8.28 27.98
CA ILE A 65 2.35 -8.62 26.83
C ILE A 65 2.26 -10.16 26.72
N PRO A 66 1.13 -10.80 27.13
CA PRO A 66 1.05 -12.25 27.25
C PRO A 66 1.26 -13.05 25.96
N TRP A 67 0.94 -12.47 24.80
CA TRP A 67 1.11 -13.13 23.50
C TRP A 67 2.54 -13.04 22.97
N LEU A 68 3.37 -12.14 23.51
CA LEU A 68 4.71 -11.87 23.01
C LEU A 68 5.65 -13.08 23.16
N PRO A 69 5.71 -13.78 24.32
CA PRO A 69 6.52 -15.00 24.46
C PRO A 69 6.12 -16.10 23.48
N PHE A 70 4.82 -16.25 23.18
CA PHE A 70 4.33 -17.22 22.21
C PHE A 70 4.88 -16.93 20.81
N VAL A 71 4.79 -15.67 20.36
CA VAL A 71 5.31 -15.27 19.04
C VAL A 71 6.83 -15.44 18.97
N VAL A 72 7.55 -15.08 20.03
CA VAL A 72 9.01 -15.25 20.14
C VAL A 72 9.42 -16.72 20.05
N LYS A 73 8.69 -17.61 20.73
CA LYS A 73 8.93 -19.07 20.72
C LYS A 73 8.70 -19.70 19.35
N TYR A 74 7.61 -19.33 18.68
CA TYR A 74 7.22 -19.89 17.37
C TYR A 74 7.69 -19.07 16.17
N HIS A 75 8.54 -18.06 16.39
CA HIS A 75 9.05 -17.18 15.34
C HIS A 75 9.71 -17.91 14.17
N PRO A 76 10.59 -18.93 14.37
CA PRO A 76 11.21 -19.65 13.26
C PRO A 76 10.19 -20.34 12.34
N LEU A 77 9.09 -20.87 12.93
CA LEU A 77 8.01 -21.48 12.17
C LEU A 77 7.27 -20.44 11.32
N PHE A 78 6.88 -19.31 11.92
CA PHE A 78 6.24 -18.22 11.18
C PHE A 78 7.15 -17.68 10.06
N TYR A 79 8.45 -17.62 10.32
CA TYR A 79 9.45 -17.20 9.34
C TYR A 79 9.50 -18.15 8.14
N LEU A 80 9.59 -19.46 8.36
CA LEU A 80 9.58 -20.44 7.27
C LEU A 80 8.26 -20.44 6.48
N VAL A 81 7.12 -20.36 7.16
CA VAL A 81 5.80 -20.31 6.49
C VAL A 81 5.68 -19.07 5.59
N THR A 82 6.03 -17.90 6.11
CA THR A 82 5.97 -16.66 5.33
C THR A 82 7.03 -16.62 4.22
N LEU A 83 8.21 -17.22 4.44
CA LEU A 83 9.23 -17.40 3.41
C LEU A 83 8.74 -18.29 2.27
N CYS A 84 8.03 -19.39 2.57
CA CYS A 84 7.39 -20.23 1.55
C CYS A 84 6.37 -19.43 0.72
N LEU A 85 5.54 -18.60 1.37
CA LEU A 85 4.60 -17.71 0.67
C LEU A 85 5.33 -16.74 -0.26
N VAL A 86 6.38 -16.06 0.21
CA VAL A 86 7.16 -15.14 -0.63
C VAL A 86 7.88 -15.86 -1.77
N SER A 87 8.36 -17.08 -1.54
CA SER A 87 8.99 -17.91 -2.57
C SER A 87 8.06 -18.16 -3.76
N LEU A 88 6.77 -18.43 -3.48
CA LEU A 88 5.75 -18.56 -4.51
C LEU A 88 5.54 -17.25 -5.29
N THR A 89 5.61 -16.09 -4.62
CA THR A 89 5.53 -14.78 -5.29
C THR A 89 6.76 -14.45 -6.14
N LEU A 90 7.92 -15.08 -5.91
CA LEU A 90 9.17 -14.86 -6.62
C LEU A 90 9.34 -15.76 -7.86
N LYS A 91 8.39 -16.67 -8.13
CA LYS A 91 8.46 -17.60 -9.28
C LYS A 91 8.69 -16.88 -10.62
N GLN A 92 8.11 -15.70 -10.83
CA GLN A 92 8.34 -14.90 -12.04
C GLN A 92 9.75 -14.28 -12.07
N ALA A 93 10.30 -13.89 -10.92
CA ALA A 93 11.65 -13.31 -10.83
C ALA A 93 12.74 -14.36 -11.10
N VAL A 94 12.51 -15.61 -10.70
CA VAL A 94 13.43 -16.73 -10.98
C VAL A 94 13.48 -17.07 -12.47
N ARG A 95 12.38 -16.89 -13.20
CA ARG A 95 12.30 -17.19 -14.65
C ARG A 95 13.01 -16.16 -15.55
N ARG A 96 13.32 -14.97 -15.03
CA ARG A 96 13.92 -13.89 -15.84
C ARG A 96 15.43 -13.85 -15.62
N PRO A 97 16.26 -13.92 -16.66
CA PRO A 97 17.72 -14.04 -16.51
C PRO A 97 18.35 -12.88 -15.75
N GLN A 98 17.83 -11.66 -15.91
CA GLN A 98 18.30 -10.46 -15.22
C GLN A 98 18.11 -10.51 -13.70
N THR A 99 17.04 -11.14 -13.21
CA THR A 99 16.72 -11.21 -11.78
C THR A 99 16.92 -12.58 -11.17
N GLN A 100 17.22 -13.60 -11.99
CA GLN A 100 17.34 -14.99 -11.58
C GLN A 100 18.40 -15.16 -10.48
N ARG A 101 19.61 -14.62 -10.69
CA ARG A 101 20.70 -14.75 -9.70
C ARG A 101 20.35 -14.12 -8.36
N LEU A 102 19.74 -12.92 -8.38
CA LEU A 102 19.32 -12.22 -7.16
C LEU A 102 18.18 -12.95 -6.44
N ALA A 103 17.21 -13.47 -7.19
CA ALA A 103 16.08 -14.19 -6.61
C ALA A 103 16.51 -15.54 -6.03
N ILE A 104 17.35 -16.31 -6.73
CA ILE A 104 17.88 -17.58 -6.22
C ILE A 104 18.77 -17.33 -5.01
N GLY A 105 19.66 -16.33 -5.06
CA GLY A 105 20.51 -15.97 -3.92
C GLY A 105 19.71 -15.54 -2.69
N PHE A 106 18.65 -14.76 -2.89
CA PHE A 106 17.69 -14.43 -1.83
C PHE A 106 17.05 -15.69 -1.25
N LEU A 107 16.49 -16.57 -2.07
CA LEU A 107 15.83 -17.78 -1.59
C LEU A 107 16.79 -18.69 -0.82
N VAL A 108 17.94 -19.01 -1.40
CA VAL A 108 18.94 -19.88 -0.76
C VAL A 108 19.42 -19.30 0.57
N SER A 109 19.76 -18.01 0.61
CA SER A 109 20.22 -17.35 1.84
C SER A 109 19.13 -17.31 2.91
N GLN A 110 17.88 -16.99 2.56
CA GLN A 110 16.79 -16.92 3.54
C GLN A 110 16.33 -18.31 4.01
N PHE A 111 16.35 -19.33 3.15
CA PHE A 111 16.06 -20.71 3.58
C PHE A 111 17.16 -21.26 4.50
N ALA A 112 18.43 -20.98 4.20
CA ALA A 112 19.54 -21.31 5.09
C ALA A 112 19.39 -20.60 6.45
N LEU A 113 19.07 -19.30 6.44
CA LEU A 113 18.82 -18.53 7.65
C LEU A 113 17.62 -19.08 8.44
N GLY A 114 16.52 -19.41 7.76
CA GLY A 114 15.34 -20.01 8.39
C GLY A 114 15.61 -21.38 9.01
N GLY A 115 16.41 -22.21 8.32
CA GLY A 115 16.89 -23.48 8.87
C GLY A 115 17.76 -23.27 10.11
N TRP A 116 18.71 -22.33 10.06
CA TRP A 116 19.54 -21.98 11.22
C TRP A 116 18.72 -21.46 12.40
N LEU A 117 17.76 -20.56 12.16
CA LEU A 117 16.85 -20.03 13.19
C LEU A 117 15.99 -21.11 13.85
N PHE A 118 15.72 -22.21 13.16
CA PHE A 118 14.98 -23.34 13.72
C PHE A 118 15.78 -24.08 14.81
N PHE A 119 17.10 -24.22 14.62
CA PHE A 119 17.98 -24.86 15.60
C PHE A 119 18.52 -23.89 16.65
N SER A 120 18.63 -22.61 16.30
CA SER A 120 19.16 -21.55 17.17
C SER A 120 18.18 -20.37 17.19
N PRO A 121 17.13 -20.45 18.02
CA PRO A 121 16.10 -19.41 18.04
C PRO A 121 16.73 -18.09 18.53
N LEU A 122 16.82 -17.12 17.61
CA LEU A 122 17.50 -15.84 17.85
C LEU A 122 16.80 -15.00 18.92
N LEU A 123 15.46 -14.90 18.85
CA LEU A 123 14.68 -13.99 19.71
C LEU A 123 14.76 -14.33 21.21
N PRO A 124 14.63 -15.59 21.66
CA PRO A 124 14.83 -15.95 23.07
C PRO A 124 16.26 -15.73 23.58
N ALA A 125 17.27 -15.83 22.71
CA ALA A 125 18.67 -15.71 23.10
C ALA A 125 19.16 -14.26 23.19
N LEU A 126 18.34 -13.29 22.77
CA LEU A 126 18.71 -11.88 22.75
C LEU A 126 18.72 -11.27 24.16
N GLY A 127 19.85 -10.66 24.50
CA GLY A 127 20.04 -9.90 25.73
C GLY A 127 19.96 -8.39 25.51
N ASN A 128 20.08 -7.63 26.58
CA ASN A 128 20.25 -6.17 26.50
C ASN A 128 21.72 -5.83 26.20
N ASN A 129 22.11 -5.91 24.92
CA ASN A 129 23.47 -5.66 24.47
C ASN A 129 23.50 -5.09 23.02
N ASN A 130 24.67 -4.66 22.57
CA ASN A 130 24.87 -4.12 21.22
C ASN A 130 24.61 -5.13 20.09
N GLU A 131 24.57 -6.44 20.38
CA GLU A 131 24.17 -7.46 19.38
C GLU A 131 22.71 -7.29 19.00
N SER A 132 21.84 -7.01 19.98
CA SER A 132 20.40 -6.79 19.73
C SER A 132 20.16 -5.62 18.78
N PHE A 133 20.92 -4.53 18.93
CA PHE A 133 20.86 -3.43 17.98
C PHE A 133 21.33 -3.85 16.57
N ARG A 134 22.44 -4.59 16.44
CA ARG A 134 22.91 -5.07 15.13
C ARG A 134 21.90 -5.99 14.45
N TRP A 135 21.31 -6.93 15.21
CA TRP A 135 20.26 -7.81 14.70
C TRP A 135 19.01 -7.04 14.28
N SER A 136 18.69 -5.92 14.94
CA SER A 136 17.60 -5.05 14.49
C SER A 136 17.83 -4.51 13.07
N LEU A 137 19.05 -4.08 12.76
CA LEU A 137 19.41 -3.58 11.42
C LEU A 137 19.51 -4.72 10.39
N ILE A 138 20.12 -5.85 10.77
CA ILE A 138 20.25 -7.03 9.91
C ILE A 138 18.87 -7.58 9.51
N ALA A 139 17.89 -7.57 10.41
CA ALA A 139 16.53 -8.02 10.12
C ALA A 139 15.81 -7.19 9.03
N LEU A 140 16.24 -5.94 8.79
CA LEU A 140 15.71 -5.09 7.72
C LEU A 140 16.31 -5.43 6.35
N PHE A 141 17.50 -6.03 6.30
CA PHE A 141 18.22 -6.30 5.06
C PHE A 141 17.46 -7.20 4.06
N PRO A 142 16.83 -8.33 4.47
CA PRO A 142 16.06 -9.15 3.54
C PRO A 142 14.90 -8.39 2.88
N LEU A 143 14.30 -7.41 3.58
CA LEU A 143 13.25 -6.58 3.02
C LEU A 143 13.77 -5.62 1.95
N LEU A 144 14.96 -5.04 2.17
CA LEU A 144 15.64 -4.24 1.15
C LEU A 144 16.03 -5.08 -0.07
N TRP A 145 16.55 -6.30 0.14
CA TRP A 145 16.87 -7.22 -0.95
C TRP A 145 15.61 -7.58 -1.74
N LEU A 146 14.52 -7.92 -1.05
CA LEU A 146 13.24 -8.24 -1.68
C LEU A 146 12.68 -7.06 -2.48
N ALA A 147 12.76 -5.85 -1.94
CA ALA A 147 12.39 -4.63 -2.66
C ALA A 147 13.28 -4.44 -3.89
N ALA A 148 14.60 -4.60 -3.78
CA ALA A 148 15.54 -4.46 -4.89
C ALA A 148 15.21 -5.41 -6.05
N ILE A 149 14.84 -6.67 -5.76
CA ILE A 149 14.35 -7.61 -6.78
C ILE A 149 13.12 -7.05 -7.50
N ASP A 150 12.13 -6.50 -6.77
CA ASP A 150 10.94 -5.92 -7.36
C ASP A 150 11.25 -4.69 -8.23
N PHE A 151 12.18 -3.83 -7.79
CA PHE A 151 12.62 -2.67 -8.57
C PHE A 151 13.31 -3.11 -9.87
N ILE A 152 14.32 -3.99 -9.80
CA ILE A 152 15.06 -4.44 -10.98
C ILE A 152 14.13 -5.16 -11.97
N GLN A 153 13.21 -5.99 -11.46
CA GLN A 153 12.30 -6.76 -12.29
C GLN A 153 11.30 -5.89 -13.07
N ARG A 154 10.82 -4.80 -12.46
CA ARG A 154 9.59 -4.10 -12.94
C ARG A 154 9.84 -2.68 -13.40
N LEU A 155 10.92 -2.04 -12.98
CA LEU A 155 11.23 -0.67 -13.36
C LEU A 155 11.49 -0.49 -14.87
N PRO A 156 12.17 -1.43 -15.58
CA PRO A 156 12.38 -1.33 -17.02
C PRO A 156 11.11 -1.59 -17.86
N GLU A 157 10.29 -2.56 -17.45
CA GLU A 157 9.10 -3.00 -18.20
C GLU A 157 7.93 -2.02 -18.11
N ARG A 158 7.98 -1.13 -17.12
CA ARG A 158 6.94 -0.13 -16.95
C ARG A 158 7.03 0.86 -18.09
N LYS A 159 6.14 0.72 -19.08
CA LYS A 159 5.76 1.84 -19.95
C LYS A 159 5.23 2.94 -19.04
N TRP A 160 6.10 3.89 -18.75
CA TRP A 160 5.81 5.09 -17.98
C TRP A 160 4.92 5.95 -18.84
N GLU A 161 3.62 5.64 -18.85
CA GLU A 161 2.63 6.48 -19.50
C GLU A 161 2.82 7.90 -18.99
N THR A 162 3.02 8.82 -19.93
CA THR A 162 3.17 10.24 -19.65
C THR A 162 2.00 10.62 -18.75
N GLU A 163 2.32 11.03 -17.52
CA GLU A 163 1.34 11.24 -16.46
C GLU A 163 0.41 12.46 -16.74
N SER A 164 0.47 13.00 -17.96
CA SER A 164 -0.33 14.11 -18.50
C SER A 164 -1.83 13.89 -18.44
N ARG A 165 -2.30 12.67 -18.15
CA ARG A 165 -3.73 12.36 -18.00
C ARG A 165 -4.21 12.16 -16.56
N ARG A 166 -3.35 12.26 -15.54
CA ARG A 166 -3.85 12.25 -14.16
C ARG A 166 -4.37 13.64 -13.79
N PRO A 167 -5.57 13.74 -13.19
CA PRO A 167 -6.07 15.01 -12.70
C PRO A 167 -5.01 15.61 -11.79
N SER A 168 -4.66 16.88 -12.06
CA SER A 168 -3.76 17.63 -11.21
C SER A 168 -4.38 17.65 -9.82
N LEU A 169 -3.63 17.18 -8.82
CA LEU A 169 -4.03 17.34 -7.43
C LEU A 169 -4.33 18.82 -7.21
N THR A 170 -5.60 19.14 -6.95
CA THR A 170 -6.03 20.52 -6.79
C THR A 170 -5.76 20.95 -5.36
N LEU A 171 -5.54 22.25 -5.12
CA LEU A 171 -5.40 22.77 -3.76
C LEU A 171 -6.69 22.52 -2.94
N CYS A 172 -7.83 22.43 -3.63
CA CYS A 172 -9.11 22.06 -3.05
C CYS A 172 -9.06 20.66 -2.41
N ASP A 173 -8.47 19.67 -3.08
CA ASP A 173 -8.35 18.31 -2.54
C ASP A 173 -7.54 18.28 -1.23
N SER A 174 -6.44 19.03 -1.16
CA SER A 174 -5.65 19.15 0.07
C SER A 174 -6.38 19.90 1.17
N ALA A 175 -7.10 20.98 0.83
CA ALA A 175 -7.87 21.75 1.80
C ALA A 175 -9.02 20.91 2.38
N LEU A 176 -9.71 20.14 1.54
CA LEU A 176 -10.78 19.23 1.96
C LEU A 176 -10.24 18.12 2.87
N ALA A 177 -9.09 17.52 2.52
CA ALA A 177 -8.44 16.53 3.37
C ALA A 177 -8.01 17.11 4.74
N ALA A 178 -7.44 18.33 4.74
CA ALA A 178 -7.03 19.01 5.96
C ALA A 178 -8.21 19.38 6.85
N MET A 179 -9.29 19.90 6.25
CA MET A 179 -10.52 20.26 6.93
C MET A 179 -11.20 19.02 7.55
N PHE A 180 -11.29 17.93 6.79
CA PHE A 180 -11.82 16.66 7.29
C PHE A 180 -11.04 16.18 8.52
N LEU A 181 -9.70 16.20 8.44
CA LEU A 181 -8.83 15.81 9.54
C LEU A 181 -9.00 16.71 10.77
N ALA A 182 -9.05 18.03 10.57
CA ALA A 182 -9.24 18.98 11.65
C ALA A 182 -10.57 18.76 12.38
N ILE A 183 -11.68 18.56 11.64
CA ILE A 183 -12.99 18.25 12.20
C ILE A 183 -12.93 16.95 13.00
N MET A 184 -12.28 15.91 12.47
CA MET A 184 -12.19 14.62 13.13
C MET A 184 -11.39 14.69 14.44
N TYR A 185 -10.26 15.41 14.45
CA TYR A 185 -9.46 15.61 15.66
C TYR A 185 -10.18 16.49 16.68
N ALA A 186 -10.89 17.53 16.25
CA ALA A 186 -11.75 18.31 17.13
C ALA A 186 -12.84 17.44 17.77
N GLY A 187 -13.48 16.57 16.99
CA GLY A 187 -14.46 15.60 17.47
C GLY A 187 -13.89 14.62 18.50
N MET A 188 -12.72 14.03 18.24
CA MET A 188 -12.04 13.15 19.21
C MET A 188 -11.68 13.88 20.50
N CYS A 189 -11.26 15.14 20.39
CA CYS A 189 -10.96 15.99 21.54
C CYS A 189 -12.20 16.21 22.41
N LEU A 190 -13.33 16.60 21.79
CA LEU A 190 -14.60 16.81 22.48
C LEU A 190 -15.14 15.54 23.15
N LEU A 191 -15.08 14.39 22.46
CA LEU A 191 -15.51 13.11 23.01
C LEU A 191 -14.68 12.71 24.23
N ARG A 192 -13.35 12.88 24.15
CA ARG A 192 -12.43 12.58 25.26
C ARG A 192 -12.72 13.47 26.48
N PHE A 193 -12.89 14.77 26.26
CA PHE A 193 -13.17 15.71 27.33
C PHE A 193 -14.54 15.46 27.99
N ARG A 194 -15.56 15.12 27.19
CA ARG A 194 -16.88 14.74 27.72
C ARG A 194 -16.82 13.47 28.58
N GLY A 195 -16.00 12.49 28.19
CA GLY A 195 -15.83 11.24 28.94
C GLY A 195 -15.10 11.40 30.28
N GLN A 196 -14.28 12.44 30.44
CA GLN A 196 -13.52 12.68 31.67
C GLN A 196 -14.26 13.54 32.70
N GLY A 197 -15.40 14.14 32.35
CA GLY A 197 -16.19 14.98 33.27
C GLY A 197 -15.50 16.28 33.71
N THR A 198 -14.35 16.63 33.14
CA THR A 198 -13.49 17.76 33.55
C THR A 198 -13.68 19.04 32.73
N LEU A 199 -14.77 19.17 31.96
CA LEU A 199 -15.00 20.35 31.12
C LEU A 199 -15.47 21.56 31.95
N GLN A 200 -14.52 22.27 32.55
CA GLN A 200 -14.69 23.68 32.93
C GLN A 200 -14.04 24.63 31.89
N MET A 201 -14.00 24.24 30.61
CA MET A 201 -13.55 25.17 29.57
C MET A 201 -14.67 26.12 29.17
N SER A 202 -14.37 27.41 29.14
CA SER A 202 -15.27 28.42 28.60
C SER A 202 -15.49 28.17 27.10
N ARG A 203 -16.68 28.51 26.58
CA ARG A 203 -16.98 28.39 25.14
C ARG A 203 -15.95 29.12 24.27
N GLY A 204 -15.40 30.24 24.77
CA GLY A 204 -14.36 31.00 24.08
C GLY A 204 -13.05 30.21 23.96
N GLU A 205 -12.59 29.56 25.04
CA GLU A 205 -11.37 28.76 25.05
C GLU A 205 -11.48 27.56 24.09
N ALA A 206 -12.64 26.90 24.09
CA ALA A 206 -12.91 25.78 23.18
C ALA A 206 -12.83 26.21 21.71
N LEU A 207 -13.39 27.38 21.36
CA LEU A 207 -13.32 27.93 20.00
C LEU A 207 -11.88 28.30 19.61
N VAL A 208 -11.10 28.88 20.52
CA VAL A 208 -9.69 29.22 20.28
C VAL A 208 -8.85 27.96 20.05
N VAL A 209 -9.00 26.94 20.89
CA VAL A 209 -8.30 25.66 20.74
C VAL A 209 -8.70 24.96 19.44
N ALA A 210 -9.99 24.93 19.11
CA ALA A 210 -10.47 24.36 17.86
C ALA A 210 -9.93 25.11 16.64
N GLY A 211 -9.96 26.46 16.68
CA GLY A 211 -9.43 27.31 15.62
C GLY A 211 -7.93 27.09 15.40
N TRP A 212 -7.14 27.05 16.47
CA TRP A 212 -5.70 26.78 16.39
C TRP A 212 -5.39 25.38 15.86
N GLY A 213 -6.19 24.39 16.25
CA GLY A 213 -6.11 23.03 15.71
C GLY A 213 -6.35 22.98 14.20
N ILE A 214 -7.47 23.57 13.74
CA ILE A 214 -7.81 23.64 12.31
C ILE A 214 -6.70 24.33 11.52
N PHE A 215 -6.22 25.48 12.01
CA PHE A 215 -5.14 26.22 11.37
C PHE A 215 -3.85 25.39 11.26
N SER A 216 -3.45 24.72 12.35
CA SER A 216 -2.24 23.87 12.37
C SER A 216 -2.33 22.72 11.38
N TYR A 217 -3.47 22.02 11.30
CA TYR A 217 -3.67 20.96 10.32
C TYR A 217 -3.65 21.50 8.90
N LEU A 218 -4.34 22.61 8.63
CA LEU A 218 -4.34 23.23 7.31
C LEU A 218 -2.93 23.62 6.85
N LEU A 219 -2.12 24.19 7.75
CA LEU A 219 -0.72 24.50 7.49
C LEU A 219 0.07 23.23 7.14
N ILE A 220 0.02 22.20 7.99
CA ILE A 220 0.75 20.93 7.78
C ILE A 220 0.38 20.29 6.44
N PHE A 221 -0.91 20.16 6.13
CA PHE A 221 -1.37 19.53 4.88
C PHE A 221 -1.02 20.36 3.65
N THR A 222 -1.14 21.68 3.74
CA THR A 222 -0.73 22.59 2.66
C THR A 222 0.76 22.48 2.41
N THR A 223 1.60 22.46 3.44
CA THR A 223 3.05 22.28 3.32
C THR A 223 3.39 20.94 2.68
N ILE A 224 2.81 19.82 3.15
CA ILE A 224 3.02 18.50 2.55
C ILE A 224 2.64 18.51 1.06
N PHE A 225 1.52 19.14 0.73
CA PHE A 225 1.05 19.25 -0.65
C PHE A 225 1.97 20.07 -1.53
N ILE A 226 2.48 21.20 -1.02
CA ILE A 226 3.48 22.04 -1.70
C ILE A 226 4.74 21.22 -1.97
N ILE A 227 5.22 20.46 -0.99
CA ILE A 227 6.42 19.60 -1.15
C ILE A 227 6.19 18.54 -2.22
N VAL A 228 5.03 17.88 -2.23
CA VAL A 228 4.70 16.88 -3.28
C VAL A 228 4.57 17.53 -4.66
N LYS A 229 3.98 18.73 -4.76
CA LYS A 229 3.94 19.49 -6.02
C LYS A 229 5.34 19.89 -6.48
N LEU A 230 6.17 20.39 -5.58
CA LEU A 230 7.56 20.72 -5.86
C LEU A 230 8.33 19.51 -6.37
N ALA A 231 8.20 18.35 -5.72
CA ALA A 231 8.82 17.10 -6.16
C ALA A 231 8.37 16.71 -7.59
N ARG A 232 7.10 16.92 -7.95
CA ARG A 232 6.60 16.70 -9.31
C ARG A 232 7.17 17.69 -10.32
N THR A 233 7.26 18.97 -9.96
CA THR A 233 7.85 20.01 -10.80
C THR A 233 9.33 19.73 -11.05
N VAL A 234 10.07 19.31 -10.01
CA VAL A 234 11.48 18.88 -10.13
C VAL A 234 11.58 17.64 -11.01
N ALA A 235 10.71 16.65 -10.81
CA ALA A 235 10.67 15.44 -11.63
C ALA A 235 10.44 15.71 -13.13
N ALA A 236 9.64 16.73 -13.45
CA ALA A 236 9.35 17.13 -14.83
C ALA A 236 10.60 17.57 -15.62
N ARG A 237 11.71 17.92 -14.94
CA ARG A 237 12.97 18.32 -15.57
C ARG A 237 13.84 17.14 -16.03
N PHE A 238 13.49 15.91 -15.68
CA PHE A 238 14.29 14.72 -16.05
C PHE A 238 13.78 14.09 -17.35
N ALA A 239 14.67 13.40 -18.08
CA ALA A 239 14.35 12.71 -19.33
C ALA A 239 13.19 11.69 -19.21
N ASN A 240 13.02 11.08 -18.04
CA ASN A 240 11.87 10.25 -17.72
C ASN A 240 11.15 10.79 -16.46
N PRO A 241 10.18 11.70 -16.63
CA PRO A 241 9.61 12.45 -15.51
C PRO A 241 8.80 11.56 -14.56
N ALA A 242 8.18 10.51 -15.06
CA ALA A 242 7.40 9.60 -14.22
C ALA A 242 8.30 8.72 -13.34
N ARG A 243 9.43 8.24 -13.87
CA ARG A 243 10.43 7.51 -13.08
C ARG A 243 11.05 8.41 -12.02
N ALA A 244 11.46 9.62 -12.39
CA ALA A 244 11.99 10.61 -11.45
C ALA A 244 10.97 10.96 -10.35
N CYS A 245 9.71 11.18 -10.72
CA CYS A 245 8.63 11.46 -9.78
C CYS A 245 8.41 10.30 -8.80
N PHE A 246 8.45 9.06 -9.28
CA PHE A 246 8.34 7.89 -8.42
C PHE A 246 9.49 7.79 -7.41
N LEU A 247 10.74 7.98 -7.86
CA LEU A 247 11.92 7.96 -6.99
C LEU A 247 11.95 9.12 -5.99
N LEU A 248 11.57 10.33 -6.41
CA LEU A 248 11.48 11.49 -5.51
C LEU A 248 10.39 11.30 -4.45
N ASN A 249 9.23 10.73 -4.82
CA ASN A 249 8.19 10.39 -3.84
C ASN A 249 8.65 9.29 -2.87
N LEU A 250 9.46 8.33 -3.35
CA LEU A 250 10.04 7.29 -2.51
C LEU A 250 11.02 7.90 -1.49
N LEU A 251 11.91 8.78 -1.95
CA LEU A 251 12.85 9.52 -1.11
C LEU A 251 12.13 10.38 -0.08
N LEU A 252 11.15 11.19 -0.52
CA LEU A 252 10.35 12.03 0.37
C LEU A 252 9.61 11.19 1.42
N GLY A 253 9.04 10.06 1.01
CA GLY A 253 8.40 9.11 1.91
C GLY A 253 9.37 8.53 2.95
N SER A 254 10.62 8.23 2.55
CA SER A 254 11.65 7.75 3.47
C SER A 254 12.15 8.83 4.44
N LEU A 255 12.26 10.08 4.02
CA LEU A 255 12.63 11.19 4.91
C LEU A 255 11.52 11.48 5.93
N ALA A 256 10.28 11.54 5.47
CA ALA A 256 9.12 11.75 6.33
C ALA A 256 8.95 10.58 7.32
N GLY A 257 9.09 9.34 6.85
CA GLY A 257 9.01 8.17 7.71
C GLY A 257 10.16 8.10 8.74
N ALA A 258 11.39 8.47 8.36
CA ALA A 258 12.51 8.53 9.29
C ALA A 258 12.26 9.57 10.39
N PHE A 259 11.76 10.75 10.01
CA PHE A 259 11.35 11.78 10.97
C PHE A 259 10.27 11.27 11.92
N VAL A 260 9.24 10.59 11.40
CA VAL A 260 8.14 10.05 12.24
C VAL A 260 8.65 8.96 13.18
N ILE A 261 9.42 8.01 12.67
CA ILE A 261 9.98 6.92 13.48
C ILE A 261 10.85 7.49 14.59
N PHE A 262 11.79 8.39 14.26
CA PHE A 262 12.69 9.00 15.24
C PHE A 262 11.92 9.82 16.29
N LYS A 263 11.11 10.80 15.85
CA LYS A 263 10.49 11.75 16.77
C LYS A 263 9.32 11.20 17.57
N PHE A 264 8.55 10.27 17.01
CA PHE A 264 7.34 9.76 17.67
C PHE A 264 7.50 8.36 18.24
N ILE A 265 8.16 7.45 17.51
CA ILE A 265 8.24 6.05 17.95
C ILE A 265 9.43 5.87 18.90
N LEU A 266 10.63 6.26 18.46
CA LEU A 266 11.86 6.07 19.25
C LEU A 266 11.91 6.96 20.49
N THR A 267 11.50 8.23 20.38
CA THR A 267 11.37 9.10 21.56
C THR A 267 10.42 8.52 22.61
N ALA A 268 9.32 7.88 22.19
CA ALA A 268 8.31 7.38 23.11
C ALA A 268 8.76 6.12 23.88
N ILE A 269 9.79 5.42 23.39
CA ILE A 269 10.47 4.33 24.11
C ILE A 269 11.75 4.80 24.81
N ALA A 270 11.91 6.12 25.02
CA ALA A 270 13.11 6.74 25.61
C ALA A 270 14.41 6.39 24.87
N PHE A 271 14.33 6.25 23.55
CA PHE A 271 15.48 6.01 22.65
C PHE A 271 15.72 7.23 21.76
N ASP A 272 15.95 8.39 22.36
CA ASP A 272 15.87 9.70 21.70
C ASP A 272 17.23 10.33 21.32
N THR A 273 18.30 9.97 22.01
CA THR A 273 19.55 10.77 22.04
C THR A 273 20.76 10.12 21.38
N SER A 274 20.65 8.86 20.93
CA SER A 274 21.78 8.17 20.28
C SER A 274 21.81 8.37 18.76
N GLU A 275 23.00 8.46 18.18
CA GLU A 275 23.18 8.37 16.72
C GLU A 275 22.63 7.03 16.16
N LEU A 276 22.62 5.99 16.99
CA LEU A 276 22.02 4.69 16.70
C LEU A 276 20.51 4.79 16.45
N ALA A 277 19.79 5.64 17.20
CA ALA A 277 18.36 5.88 16.99
C ALA A 277 18.09 6.52 15.62
N LYS A 278 18.89 7.51 15.23
CA LYS A 278 18.80 8.14 13.89
C LYS A 278 19.09 7.12 12.79
N LEU A 279 20.14 6.31 12.97
CA LEU A 279 20.52 5.27 12.02
C LEU A 279 19.40 4.24 11.82
N TYR A 280 18.81 3.74 12.91
CA TYR A 280 17.69 2.80 12.84
C TYR A 280 16.47 3.43 12.17
N ALA A 281 16.12 4.68 12.53
CA ALA A 281 14.96 5.36 11.95
C ALA A 281 15.11 5.54 10.42
N VAL A 282 16.30 5.91 9.96
CA VAL A 282 16.61 6.01 8.52
C VAL A 282 16.52 4.63 7.85
N ALA A 283 17.19 3.62 8.41
CA ALA A 283 17.20 2.27 7.85
C ALA A 283 15.79 1.66 7.75
N ALA A 284 15.01 1.74 8.83
CA ALA A 284 13.64 1.25 8.88
C ALA A 284 12.74 2.01 7.89
N SER A 285 12.87 3.33 7.81
CA SER A 285 12.04 4.12 6.89
C SER A 285 12.36 3.87 5.43
N VAL A 286 13.64 3.80 5.05
CA VAL A 286 14.05 3.45 3.69
C VAL A 286 13.52 2.06 3.33
N THR A 287 13.61 1.11 4.26
CA THR A 287 13.10 -0.26 4.07
C THR A 287 11.59 -0.28 3.83
N ILE A 288 10.81 0.40 4.67
CA ILE A 288 9.34 0.49 4.53
C ILE A 288 8.97 1.19 3.22
N ALA A 289 9.63 2.31 2.88
CA ALA A 289 9.38 3.04 1.65
C ALA A 289 9.68 2.17 0.43
N ALA A 290 10.84 1.52 0.40
CA ALA A 290 11.26 0.62 -0.68
C ALA A 290 10.29 -0.55 -0.85
N LEU A 291 9.84 -1.17 0.24
CA LEU A 291 8.85 -2.23 0.22
C LEU A 291 7.53 -1.76 -0.40
N ILE A 292 6.97 -0.64 0.06
CA ILE A 292 5.73 -0.08 -0.48
C ILE A 292 5.91 0.26 -1.96
N GLY A 293 7.07 0.78 -2.35
CA GLY A 293 7.45 1.03 -3.74
C GLY A 293 7.43 -0.25 -4.59
N GLY A 294 8.09 -1.33 -4.12
CA GLY A 294 8.15 -2.63 -4.78
C GLY A 294 6.77 -3.28 -4.94
N ILE A 295 5.94 -3.26 -3.89
CA ILE A 295 4.56 -3.76 -3.92
C ILE A 295 3.73 -2.99 -4.94
N ARG A 296 3.82 -1.65 -4.95
CA ARG A 296 3.10 -0.80 -5.92
C ARG A 296 3.50 -1.10 -7.36
N LEU A 297 4.79 -1.33 -7.61
CA LEU A 297 5.27 -1.75 -8.93
C LEU A 297 4.68 -3.12 -9.31
N GLY A 298 4.55 -4.04 -8.36
CA GLY A 298 3.96 -5.36 -8.59
C GLY A 298 2.48 -5.35 -8.92
N LEU A 299 1.70 -4.61 -8.14
CA LEU A 299 0.26 -4.48 -8.37
C LEU A 299 -0.03 -3.83 -9.74
N ALA A 300 0.73 -2.80 -10.11
CA ALA A 300 0.58 -2.14 -11.41
C ALA A 300 0.93 -3.06 -12.60
N ALA A 301 1.90 -3.97 -12.44
CA ALA A 301 2.26 -4.93 -13.47
C ALA A 301 1.17 -6.00 -13.68
N ASN A 302 0.47 -6.39 -12.62
CA ASN A 302 -0.61 -7.38 -12.69
C ASN A 302 -1.88 -6.79 -13.33
N GLU A 303 -2.16 -5.50 -13.11
CA GLU A 303 -3.32 -4.83 -13.71
C GLU A 303 -3.27 -4.82 -15.25
N LYS A 304 -2.08 -4.62 -15.83
CA LYS A 304 -1.90 -4.62 -17.30
C LYS A 304 -2.17 -5.97 -17.96
N LYS A 305 -1.93 -7.08 -17.26
CA LYS A 305 -2.21 -8.43 -17.80
C LYS A 305 -3.70 -8.78 -17.79
N ALA A 306 -4.48 -8.11 -16.95
CA ALA A 306 -5.90 -8.42 -16.74
C ALA A 306 -6.82 -7.71 -17.76
N VAL A 307 -6.33 -6.70 -18.48
CA VAL A 307 -7.08 -6.03 -19.54
C VAL A 307 -6.70 -6.73 -20.85
N PRO A 308 -7.58 -7.58 -21.43
CA PRO A 308 -7.37 -8.10 -22.77
C PRO A 308 -7.18 -6.91 -23.69
N ASP A 309 -6.17 -6.96 -24.53
CA ASP A 309 -5.91 -5.89 -25.49
C ASP A 309 -7.08 -5.85 -26.48
N ASP A 310 -8.10 -5.03 -26.21
CA ASP A 310 -9.29 -4.89 -27.07
C ASP A 310 -8.89 -4.48 -28.50
N SER A 311 -7.65 -4.03 -28.73
CA SER A 311 -7.10 -3.82 -30.07
C SER A 311 -7.00 -5.12 -30.88
N SER A 312 -6.79 -6.29 -30.26
CA SER A 312 -6.82 -7.56 -30.98
C SER A 312 -8.24 -7.91 -31.41
N ARG A 313 -9.25 -7.65 -30.57
CA ARG A 313 -10.67 -7.81 -30.95
C ARG A 313 -11.11 -6.87 -32.06
N ALA A 314 -10.66 -5.62 -32.04
CA ALA A 314 -10.99 -4.67 -33.11
C ALA A 314 -10.36 -5.07 -34.47
N THR A 315 -9.34 -5.91 -34.48
CA THR A 315 -8.71 -6.42 -35.70
C THR A 315 -9.41 -7.70 -36.18
N ASP A 316 -9.78 -8.59 -35.26
CA ASP A 316 -10.59 -9.77 -35.56
C ASP A 316 -11.99 -9.39 -36.05
N ASP A 317 -12.65 -8.37 -35.48
CA ASP A 317 -13.95 -7.90 -35.97
C ASP A 317 -13.85 -7.31 -37.38
N LYS A 318 -12.75 -6.64 -37.72
CA LYS A 318 -12.53 -6.15 -39.10
C LYS A 318 -12.28 -7.28 -40.10
N GLN A 319 -11.63 -8.37 -39.68
CA GLN A 319 -11.44 -9.54 -40.52
C GLN A 319 -12.71 -10.41 -40.62
N ALA A 320 -13.50 -10.49 -39.55
CA ALA A 320 -14.79 -11.18 -39.56
C ALA A 320 -15.81 -10.46 -40.46
N VAL A 321 -15.85 -9.12 -40.44
CA VAL A 321 -16.75 -8.34 -41.31
C VAL A 321 -16.36 -8.43 -42.79
N ALA A 322 -15.08 -8.65 -43.11
CA ALA A 322 -14.64 -8.82 -44.50
C ALA A 322 -15.03 -10.19 -45.13
N HIS A 323 -15.50 -11.15 -44.35
CA HIS A 323 -15.90 -12.49 -44.83
C HIS A 323 -17.41 -12.74 -44.83
N VAL A 324 -18.24 -11.78 -44.37
CA VAL A 324 -19.70 -11.93 -44.27
C VAL A 324 -20.40 -11.07 -45.35
N ASP A 325 -20.09 -11.33 -46.62
CA ASP A 325 -20.74 -10.65 -47.78
C ASP A 325 -21.57 -11.60 -48.66
N LEU A 326 -21.89 -12.82 -48.18
CA LEU A 326 -22.66 -13.82 -48.94
C LEU A 326 -23.80 -14.51 -48.16
N ALA A 327 -24.16 -14.03 -46.97
CA ALA A 327 -25.24 -14.63 -46.18
C ALA A 327 -26.53 -13.79 -46.25
N GLN A 328 -27.64 -14.51 -46.41
CA GLN A 328 -29.00 -14.07 -46.70
C GLN A 328 -29.54 -12.91 -45.83
N PRO A 329 -30.53 -12.15 -46.32
CA PRO A 329 -31.18 -11.07 -45.58
C PRO A 329 -31.91 -11.63 -44.35
N VAL A 330 -31.22 -11.65 -43.22
CA VAL A 330 -31.83 -11.86 -41.91
C VAL A 330 -32.57 -10.58 -41.56
N ASP A 331 -33.83 -10.73 -41.15
CA ASP A 331 -34.77 -9.66 -40.78
C ASP A 331 -34.11 -8.57 -39.91
N ALA A 332 -33.79 -7.43 -40.54
CA ALA A 332 -33.12 -6.28 -39.92
C ALA A 332 -33.85 -5.74 -38.67
N ARG A 333 -35.16 -6.04 -38.53
CA ARG A 333 -35.96 -5.67 -37.36
C ARG A 333 -35.66 -6.51 -36.12
N SER A 334 -35.20 -7.76 -36.27
CA SER A 334 -34.89 -8.63 -35.15
C SER A 334 -33.56 -8.24 -34.49
N GLU A 335 -32.57 -7.87 -35.31
CA GLU A 335 -31.24 -7.46 -34.88
C GLU A 335 -31.28 -6.08 -34.19
N GLU A 336 -32.09 -5.14 -34.69
CA GLU A 336 -32.26 -3.84 -34.05
C GLU A 336 -32.95 -3.95 -32.67
N ARG A 337 -33.90 -4.88 -32.51
CA ARG A 337 -34.53 -5.17 -31.21
C ARG A 337 -33.54 -5.80 -30.23
N ALA A 338 -32.73 -6.75 -30.69
CA ALA A 338 -31.71 -7.40 -29.86
C ALA A 338 -30.62 -6.41 -29.42
N ASN A 339 -30.19 -5.51 -30.32
CA ASN A 339 -29.23 -4.45 -30.00
C ASN A 339 -29.81 -3.39 -29.05
N ARG A 340 -31.10 -3.03 -29.16
CA ARG A 340 -31.73 -2.10 -28.21
C ARG A 340 -31.87 -2.73 -26.82
N LEU A 341 -32.27 -4.00 -26.75
CA LEU A 341 -32.41 -4.70 -25.47
C LEU A 341 -31.06 -4.95 -24.80
N SER A 342 -30.03 -5.36 -25.53
CA SER A 342 -28.68 -5.53 -24.95
C SER A 342 -28.09 -4.22 -24.44
N LYS A 343 -28.38 -3.09 -25.10
CA LYS A 343 -27.93 -1.75 -24.69
C LYS A 343 -28.63 -1.25 -23.43
N VAL A 344 -29.90 -1.57 -23.24
CA VAL A 344 -30.66 -1.27 -22.01
C VAL A 344 -30.27 -2.22 -20.86
N PHE A 345 -30.08 -3.51 -21.14
CA PHE A 345 -29.67 -4.48 -20.13
C PHE A 345 -28.22 -4.26 -19.66
N ASN A 346 -27.34 -3.76 -20.53
CA ASN A 346 -25.96 -3.42 -20.17
C ASN A 346 -25.83 -2.06 -19.47
N SER A 347 -26.83 -1.17 -19.53
CA SER A 347 -26.80 0.14 -18.85
C SER A 347 -27.37 0.10 -17.42
N LEU A 348 -28.37 -0.75 -17.15
CA LEU A 348 -28.93 -1.00 -15.82
C LEU A 348 -27.92 -1.43 -14.72
N PRO A 349 -26.93 -2.33 -14.96
CA PRO A 349 -25.98 -2.75 -13.94
C PRO A 349 -24.94 -1.67 -13.59
N VAL A 350 -24.77 -0.63 -14.42
CA VAL A 350 -23.77 0.42 -14.19
C VAL A 350 -24.23 1.38 -13.10
N ILE A 351 -25.51 1.78 -13.10
CA ILE A 351 -26.09 2.69 -12.10
C ILE A 351 -26.12 1.99 -10.73
N ILE A 352 -26.58 0.74 -10.66
CA ILE A 352 -26.63 -0.04 -9.43
C ILE A 352 -25.21 -0.27 -8.86
N ARG A 353 -24.23 -0.62 -9.72
CA ARG A 353 -22.83 -0.73 -9.27
C ARG A 353 -22.29 0.59 -8.73
N ARG A 354 -22.64 1.73 -9.33
CA ARG A 354 -22.18 3.05 -8.89
C ARG A 354 -22.70 3.42 -7.50
N HIS A 355 -23.98 3.19 -7.24
CA HIS A 355 -24.56 3.38 -5.90
C HIS A 355 -23.98 2.39 -4.89
N LEU A 356 -23.80 1.12 -5.26
CA LEU A 356 -23.19 0.12 -4.37
C LEU A 356 -21.74 0.49 -4.00
N PHE A 357 -20.97 1.05 -4.94
CA PHE A 357 -19.61 1.54 -4.67
C PHE A 357 -19.60 2.77 -3.76
N ALA A 358 -20.50 3.74 -3.99
CA ALA A 358 -20.62 4.93 -3.14
C ALA A 358 -21.03 4.57 -1.70
N VAL A 359 -22.04 3.70 -1.54
CA VAL A 359 -22.47 3.19 -0.24
C VAL A 359 -21.35 2.42 0.46
N ARG A 360 -20.58 1.59 -0.27
CA ARG A 360 -19.41 0.91 0.29
C ARG A 360 -18.31 1.90 0.71
N ALA A 361 -18.02 2.92 -0.10
CA ALA A 361 -17.03 3.92 0.23
C ALA A 361 -17.43 4.74 1.47
N LEU A 362 -18.71 5.14 1.55
CA LEU A 362 -19.27 5.83 2.71
C LEU A 362 -19.25 4.94 3.96
N ALA A 363 -19.65 3.67 3.83
CA ALA A 363 -19.60 2.70 4.90
C ALA A 363 -18.17 2.50 5.43
N TRP A 364 -17.16 2.39 4.54
CA TRP A 364 -15.76 2.33 4.93
C TRP A 364 -15.27 3.64 5.57
N ALA A 365 -15.68 4.79 5.05
CA ALA A 365 -15.33 6.09 5.60
C ALA A 365 -15.90 6.33 7.01
N LEU A 366 -17.03 5.71 7.36
CA LEU A 366 -17.63 5.76 8.70
C LEU A 366 -17.14 4.63 9.62
N ALA A 367 -16.95 3.42 9.09
CA ALA A 367 -16.52 2.26 9.86
C ALA A 367 -15.05 2.39 10.32
N LEU A 368 -14.16 2.98 9.50
CA LEU A 368 -12.75 3.15 9.86
C LEU A 368 -12.55 4.05 11.09
N PRO A 369 -13.13 5.26 11.16
CA PRO A 369 -13.06 6.11 12.35
C PRO A 369 -13.70 5.44 13.57
N LEU A 370 -14.81 4.72 13.40
CA LEU A 370 -15.47 4.01 14.49
C LEU A 370 -14.58 2.89 15.04
N LEU A 371 -13.99 2.06 14.17
CA LEU A 371 -13.00 1.05 14.56
C LEU A 371 -11.76 1.67 15.20
N ALA A 372 -11.29 2.82 14.69
CA ALA A 372 -10.19 3.57 15.28
C ALA A 372 -10.52 3.99 16.72
N TYR A 373 -11.72 4.51 16.91
CA TYR A 373 -12.22 4.96 18.20
C TYR A 373 -12.38 3.79 19.18
N LEU A 374 -13.00 2.70 18.75
CA LEU A 374 -13.17 1.50 19.58
C LEU A 374 -11.82 0.86 19.96
N ALA A 375 -10.88 0.80 19.01
CA ALA A 375 -9.51 0.37 19.29
C ALA A 375 -8.84 1.30 20.30
N SER A 376 -8.92 2.61 20.10
CA SER A 376 -8.38 3.64 21.01
C SER A 376 -8.96 3.53 22.43
N VAL A 377 -10.27 3.33 22.57
CA VAL A 377 -10.95 3.14 23.87
C VAL A 377 -10.53 1.82 24.52
N SER A 378 -10.39 0.75 23.75
CA SER A 378 -9.93 -0.54 24.25
C SER A 378 -8.48 -0.45 24.74
N PHE A 379 -7.61 0.24 24.00
CA PHE A 379 -6.21 0.46 24.40
C PHE A 379 -6.07 1.42 25.58
N ALA A 380 -6.93 2.45 25.70
CA ALA A 380 -6.93 3.36 26.85
C ALA A 380 -7.23 2.65 28.18
N ARG A 381 -7.86 1.47 28.17
CA ARG A 381 -8.04 0.64 29.37
C ARG A 381 -6.84 -0.24 29.68
N MET A 382 -6.02 -0.56 28.68
CA MET A 382 -4.86 -1.45 28.82
C MET A 382 -3.54 -0.71 29.06
N ASP A 383 -3.44 0.55 28.65
CA ASP A 383 -2.17 1.27 28.57
C ASP A 383 -2.19 2.56 29.40
N ARG A 384 -1.44 2.59 30.50
CA ARG A 384 -1.31 3.77 31.38
C ARG A 384 -0.50 4.91 30.74
N ASP A 385 0.32 4.64 29.72
CA ASP A 385 1.27 5.62 29.16
C ASP A 385 0.91 6.13 27.75
N PHE A 386 -0.31 5.86 27.27
CA PHE A 386 -0.82 6.36 25.98
C PHE A 386 -0.03 5.91 24.74
N LEU A 387 0.91 4.96 24.86
CA LEU A 387 1.81 4.55 23.79
C LEU A 387 1.07 3.75 22.71
N LEU A 388 0.38 2.69 23.12
CA LEU A 388 -0.48 1.84 22.29
C LEU A 388 -1.64 2.65 21.70
N GLN A 389 -2.13 3.67 22.42
CA GLN A 389 -3.13 4.58 21.87
C GLN A 389 -2.57 5.41 20.71
N LYS A 390 -1.37 5.98 20.86
CA LYS A 390 -0.70 6.77 19.81
C LYS A 390 -0.33 5.90 18.60
N VAL A 391 0.22 4.71 18.84
CA VAL A 391 0.60 3.76 17.78
C VAL A 391 -0.65 3.22 17.08
N GLY A 392 -1.68 2.83 17.83
CA GLY A 392 -2.95 2.35 17.28
C GLY A 392 -3.64 3.39 16.41
N ALA A 393 -3.69 4.64 16.86
CA ALA A 393 -4.20 5.74 16.05
C ALA A 393 -3.40 5.86 14.74
N LEU A 394 -2.07 5.89 14.80
CA LEU A 394 -1.21 6.04 13.62
C LEU A 394 -1.39 4.89 12.61
N VAL A 395 -1.57 3.66 13.08
CA VAL A 395 -1.87 2.49 12.23
C VAL A 395 -3.22 2.65 11.53
N VAL A 396 -4.27 2.98 12.28
CA VAL A 396 -5.62 3.15 11.70
C VAL A 396 -5.66 4.31 10.71
N TRP A 397 -4.96 5.41 11.00
CA TRP A 397 -4.80 6.54 10.09
C TRP A 397 -4.07 6.16 8.80
N THR A 398 -3.01 5.37 8.90
CA THR A 398 -2.28 4.88 7.73
C THR A 398 -3.21 4.03 6.86
N ILE A 399 -3.99 3.13 7.46
CA ILE A 399 -4.96 2.31 6.73
C ILE A 399 -6.05 3.17 6.09
N ALA A 400 -6.61 4.14 6.81
CA ALA A 400 -7.65 5.05 6.29
C ALA A 400 -7.15 5.87 5.09
N PHE A 401 -5.94 6.44 5.20
CA PHE A 401 -5.32 7.20 4.12
C PHE A 401 -5.05 6.35 2.88
N PHE A 402 -4.58 5.11 3.07
CA PHE A 402 -4.43 4.16 1.98
C PHE A 402 -5.80 3.82 1.36
N ALA A 403 -6.80 3.49 2.16
CA ALA A 403 -8.15 3.18 1.67
C ALA A 403 -8.71 4.34 0.81
N LEU A 404 -8.69 5.57 1.32
CA LEU A 404 -9.18 6.75 0.59
C LEU A 404 -8.40 7.02 -0.70
N ARG A 405 -7.08 6.75 -0.74
CA ARG A 405 -6.26 6.95 -1.94
C ARG A 405 -6.49 5.89 -3.01
N PHE A 406 -6.88 4.67 -2.63
CA PHE A 406 -7.03 3.54 -3.57
C PHE A 406 -8.48 3.30 -4.00
N VAL A 407 -9.47 3.73 -3.23
CA VAL A 407 -10.90 3.50 -3.51
C VAL A 407 -11.47 4.24 -4.74
N PRO A 408 -11.06 5.46 -5.16
CA PRO A 408 -11.78 6.15 -6.23
C PRO A 408 -11.33 5.85 -7.67
N ARG A 409 -10.30 5.02 -7.91
CA ARG A 409 -9.66 4.96 -9.24
C ARG A 409 -10.43 4.24 -10.35
N LYS A 410 -11.53 3.55 -10.06
CA LYS A 410 -12.31 2.83 -11.09
C LYS A 410 -13.44 3.63 -11.72
N VAL A 411 -13.80 4.80 -11.19
CA VAL A 411 -14.98 5.55 -11.68
C VAL A 411 -14.63 6.54 -12.81
N GLU A 412 -13.37 6.98 -12.91
CA GLU A 412 -13.00 8.11 -13.77
C GLU A 412 -12.69 7.74 -15.24
N LYS A 413 -12.69 6.45 -15.60
CA LYS A 413 -12.58 6.06 -17.03
C LYS A 413 -13.89 6.17 -17.80
N GLN A 414 -15.01 6.46 -17.15
CA GLN A 414 -16.30 6.64 -17.81
C GLN A 414 -16.64 8.13 -17.84
N LYS A 415 -16.16 8.83 -18.89
CA LYS A 415 -16.60 10.18 -19.24
C LYS A 415 -18.13 10.19 -19.22
N GLN A 416 -18.77 10.82 -18.24
CA GLN A 416 -20.02 11.56 -18.42
C GLN A 416 -20.50 12.25 -17.12
N HIS A 417 -20.59 13.58 -17.25
CA HIS A 417 -21.33 14.59 -16.49
C HIS A 417 -20.93 14.92 -15.03
N PRO A 418 -20.26 16.09 -14.79
CA PRO A 418 -19.91 16.59 -13.46
C PRO A 418 -21.10 17.07 -12.61
N ILE A 419 -22.33 17.02 -13.14
CA ILE A 419 -23.54 17.56 -12.48
C ILE A 419 -23.97 16.72 -11.25
N TYR A 420 -23.65 15.42 -11.22
CA TYR A 420 -24.12 14.54 -10.14
C TYR A 420 -23.31 14.58 -8.84
N LEU A 421 -22.12 15.19 -8.82
CA LEU A 421 -21.33 15.32 -7.58
C LEU A 421 -21.79 16.49 -6.70
N LEU A 422 -22.44 17.51 -7.28
CA LEU A 422 -23.03 18.62 -6.54
C LEU A 422 -24.34 18.24 -5.82
N LEU A 423 -25.08 17.24 -6.33
CA LEU A 423 -26.35 16.78 -5.74
C LEU A 423 -26.19 15.79 -4.58
N ILE A 424 -24.98 15.33 -4.27
CA ILE A 424 -24.71 14.41 -3.15
C ILE A 424 -24.14 15.15 -1.93
N PHE A 425 -23.72 16.41 -2.08
CA PHE A 425 -23.10 17.22 -1.02
C PHE A 425 -23.77 18.57 -0.77
N GLY A 426 -24.87 18.89 -1.47
CA GLY A 426 -25.85 19.89 -1.04
C GLY A 426 -27.05 19.16 -0.47
#